data_AF-A0A8T3SGG1-F1
#
_entry.id   AF-A0A8T3SGG1-F1
#
_cell.length_a   1.000
_cell.length_b   1.000
_cell.length_c   1.000
_cell.angle_alpha   90.00
_cell.angle_beta   90.00
_cell.angle_gamma   90.00
#
_symmetry.space_group_name_H-M   'P 1'
#
loop_
_entity.id
_entity.type
_entity.pdbx_description
1 polymer ?
#
loop_
_entity_poly.entity_id
_entity_poly.type
_entity_poly.pdbx_seq_one_letter_code
_entity_poly.pdbx_strand_id
1 'polypeptide(L)'
;MGATSIKQWHREELQKLTKNERKIKNYLTPIENKESYRWLENYKYANTYAAQLTNTLIVSIADREGDIYEIYQEANKIFSDEGAKAHYLIRAKTNRRICNQ
;
A
#
# COMPACT_ATOMS: atom_id res chain seq x y z
N MET A 1 23.20 -0.58 -5.70
CA MET A 1 21.74 -0.78 -5.52
C MET A 1 21.51 -2.25 -5.20
N GLY A 2 20.83 -2.56 -4.10
CA GLY A 2 20.57 -3.93 -3.65
C GLY A 2 19.09 -4.11 -3.33
N ALA A 3 18.62 -5.35 -3.34
CA ALA A 3 17.23 -5.68 -3.01
C ALA A 3 17.00 -5.54 -1.50
N THR A 4 16.03 -4.70 -1.10
CA THR A 4 15.77 -4.39 0.31
C THR A 4 14.87 -5.43 0.99
N SER A 5 13.98 -6.12 0.26
CA SER A 5 13.19 -7.24 0.78
C SER A 5 12.54 -8.06 -0.34
N ILE A 6 12.34 -9.37 -0.10
CA ILE A 6 11.58 -10.27 -0.98
C ILE A 6 10.55 -11.00 -0.11
N LYS A 7 9.26 -10.82 -0.42
CA LYS A 7 8.15 -11.54 0.22
C LYS A 7 7.50 -12.47 -0.81
N GLN A 8 7.65 -13.77 -0.61
CA GLN A 8 7.10 -14.79 -1.49
C GLN A 8 5.85 -15.41 -0.85
N TRP A 9 4.76 -15.48 -1.61
CA TRP A 9 3.53 -16.13 -1.16
C TRP A 9 3.00 -17.06 -2.27
N HIS A 10 2.32 -18.12 -1.86
CA HIS A 10 1.51 -18.95 -2.73
C HIS A 10 0.04 -18.85 -2.29
N ARG A 11 -0.89 -18.97 -3.24
CA ARG A 11 -2.33 -18.93 -2.97
C ARG A 11 -2.77 -20.36 -2.62
N GLU A 12 -3.15 -20.60 -1.37
CA GLU A 12 -3.85 -21.85 -1.00
C GLU A 12 -5.17 -21.97 -1.78
N GLU A 13 -5.60 -23.21 -2.02
CA GLU A 13 -6.60 -23.64 -3.00
C GLU A 13 -7.65 -22.60 -3.46
N LEU A 14 -7.93 -22.59 -4.76
CA LEU A 14 -8.97 -21.76 -5.35
C LEU A 14 -10.35 -22.18 -4.83
N GLN A 15 -10.79 -21.54 -3.73
CA GLN A 15 -12.17 -21.69 -3.26
C GLN A 15 -13.13 -21.31 -4.40
N LYS A 16 -14.05 -22.20 -4.73
CA LYS A 16 -15.11 -22.00 -5.74
C LYS A 16 -16.19 -21.04 -5.23
N LEU A 17 -15.77 -19.84 -4.82
CA LEU A 17 -16.66 -18.75 -4.44
C LEU A 17 -17.18 -18.06 -5.69
N THR A 18 -18.46 -17.72 -5.69
CA THR A 18 -19.07 -16.80 -6.64
C THR A 18 -18.43 -15.41 -6.53
N LYS A 19 -18.63 -14.56 -7.55
CA LYS A 19 -18.11 -13.19 -7.56
C LYS A 19 -18.56 -12.37 -6.34
N ASN A 20 -19.80 -12.54 -5.90
CA ASN A 20 -20.36 -11.82 -4.75
C ASN A 20 -19.75 -12.32 -3.44
N GLU A 21 -19.63 -13.63 -3.24
CA GLU A 21 -19.00 -14.19 -2.04
C GLU A 21 -17.53 -13.78 -1.92
N ARG A 22 -16.78 -13.76 -3.04
CA ARG A 22 -15.41 -13.23 -3.05
C ARG A 22 -15.35 -11.77 -2.63
N LYS A 23 -16.30 -10.95 -3.10
CA LYS A 23 -16.37 -9.52 -2.75
C LYS A 23 -16.68 -9.34 -1.26
N ILE A 24 -17.66 -10.08 -0.73
CA ILE A 24 -18.03 -10.06 0.70
C ILE A 24 -16.85 -10.53 1.56
N LYS A 25 -16.25 -11.67 1.21
CA LYS A 25 -15.06 -12.20 1.91
C LYS A 25 -13.95 -11.15 1.92
N ASN A 26 -13.64 -10.53 0.77
CA ASN A 26 -12.62 -9.50 0.70
C ASN A 26 -12.96 -8.27 1.55
N TYR A 27 -14.23 -7.83 1.60
CA TYR A 27 -14.64 -6.71 2.45
C TYR A 27 -14.49 -7.03 3.95
N LEU A 28 -14.85 -8.25 4.36
CA LEU A 28 -14.76 -8.71 5.75
C LEU A 28 -13.33 -9.06 6.19
N THR A 29 -12.43 -9.33 5.25
CA THR A 29 -11.03 -9.64 5.57
C THR A 29 -10.34 -8.35 6.03
N PRO A 30 -9.69 -8.33 7.21
CA PRO A 30 -8.83 -7.22 7.63
C PRO A 30 -7.71 -6.96 6.62
N ILE A 31 -7.26 -5.71 6.49
CA ILE A 31 -6.28 -5.36 5.47
C ILE A 31 -4.98 -6.16 5.63
N GLU A 32 -4.55 -6.42 6.86
CA GLU A 32 -3.34 -7.17 7.23
C GLU A 32 -3.33 -8.60 6.69
N ASN A 33 -4.51 -9.20 6.55
CA ASN A 33 -4.69 -10.57 6.03
C ASN A 33 -4.86 -10.60 4.50
N LYS A 34 -4.90 -9.44 3.84
CA LYS A 34 -4.97 -9.35 2.38
C LYS A 34 -3.58 -9.34 1.80
N GLU A 35 -3.47 -9.95 0.62
CA GLU A 35 -2.27 -9.91 -0.19
C GLU A 35 -1.83 -8.48 -0.57
N SER A 36 -2.79 -7.56 -0.71
CA SER A 36 -2.56 -6.14 -0.96
C SER A 36 -1.88 -5.42 0.20
N TYR A 37 -1.85 -5.99 1.41
CA TYR A 37 -1.17 -5.41 2.56
C TYR A 37 0.31 -5.13 2.29
N ARG A 38 0.97 -5.93 1.44
CA ARG A 38 2.39 -5.75 1.11
C ARG A 38 2.69 -4.33 0.65
N TRP A 39 1.76 -3.68 -0.06
CA TRP A 39 1.96 -2.34 -0.60
C TRP A 39 1.99 -1.30 0.51
N LEU A 40 1.09 -1.43 1.50
CA LEU A 40 1.07 -0.61 2.69
C LEU A 40 2.29 -0.88 3.58
N GLU A 41 2.64 -2.15 3.78
CA GLU A 41 3.82 -2.58 4.54
C GLU A 41 5.12 -2.01 3.93
N ASN A 42 5.29 -2.11 2.61
CA ASN A 42 6.43 -1.50 1.90
C ASN A 42 6.45 0.01 2.02
N TYR A 43 5.30 0.68 1.96
CA TYR A 43 5.24 2.14 2.16
C TYR A 43 5.67 2.54 3.58
N LYS A 44 5.25 1.79 4.60
CA LYS A 44 5.72 1.99 5.99
C LYS A 44 7.22 1.80 6.10
N TYR A 45 7.80 0.78 5.49
CA TYR A 45 9.25 0.62 5.44
C TYR A 45 9.95 1.78 4.73
N ALA A 46 9.41 2.23 3.59
CA ALA A 46 9.93 3.41 2.89
C ALA A 46 9.95 4.65 3.81
N ASN A 47 8.92 4.86 4.64
CA ASN A 47 8.90 5.94 5.63
C ASN A 47 9.99 5.77 6.70
N THR A 48 10.25 4.55 7.18
CA THR A 48 11.37 4.32 8.12
C THR A 48 12.72 4.65 7.49
N TYR A 49 12.93 4.31 6.23
CA TYR A 49 14.15 4.69 5.51
C TYR A 49 14.24 6.20 5.26
N ALA A 50 13.13 6.87 4.94
CA ALA A 50 13.10 8.32 4.79
C ALA A 50 13.48 9.04 6.09
N ALA A 51 13.05 8.53 7.24
CA ALA A 51 13.42 9.05 8.55
C ALA A 51 14.91 8.85 8.87
N GLN A 52 15.51 7.74 8.43
CA GLN A 52 16.93 7.44 8.66
C GLN A 52 17.86 8.14 7.67
N LEU A 53 17.43 8.29 6.42
CA LEU A 53 18.23 8.78 5.30
C LEU A 53 17.80 10.20 4.92
N THR A 54 17.99 11.16 5.84
CA THR A 54 17.52 12.55 5.69
C THR A 54 18.07 13.27 4.46
N ASN A 55 19.23 12.85 3.95
CA ASN A 55 19.85 13.42 2.76
C ASN A 55 19.54 12.63 1.46
N THR A 56 18.59 11.69 1.50
CA THR A 56 18.20 10.87 0.35
C THR A 56 16.69 10.91 0.15
N LEU A 57 16.25 11.20 -1.08
CA LEU A 57 14.84 11.11 -1.44
C LEU A 57 14.42 9.64 -1.59
N ILE A 58 13.47 9.21 -0.78
CA ILE A 58 12.85 7.88 -0.87
C ILE A 58 11.51 7.99 -1.57
N VAL A 59 11.32 7.19 -2.62
CA VAL A 59 10.05 7.11 -3.38
C VAL A 59 9.58 5.65 -3.42
N SER A 60 8.38 5.40 -2.90
CA SER A 60 7.69 4.11 -3.05
C SER A 60 6.95 4.08 -4.39
N ILE A 61 7.21 3.07 -5.22
CA ILE A 61 6.60 2.94 -6.55
C ILE A 61 5.75 1.67 -6.57
N ALA A 62 4.49 1.81 -7.00
CA ALA A 62 3.59 0.68 -7.16
C ALA A 62 2.78 0.80 -8.46
N ASP A 63 2.41 -0.36 -9.00
CA ASP A 63 1.52 -0.43 -10.15
C ASP A 63 0.05 -0.25 -9.72
N ARG A 64 -0.88 -0.64 -10.60
CA ARG A 64 -2.32 -0.50 -10.36
C ARG A 64 -2.85 -1.33 -9.19
N GLU A 65 -2.12 -2.35 -8.73
CA GLU A 65 -2.53 -3.15 -7.58
C GLU A 65 -2.25 -2.47 -6.25
N GLY A 66 -1.24 -1.59 -6.22
CA GLY A 66 -0.95 -0.72 -5.08
C GLY A 66 -1.93 0.44 -4.91
N ASP A 67 -2.90 0.60 -5.80
CA ASP A 67 -3.92 1.66 -5.75
C ASP A 67 -5.00 1.38 -4.68
N ILE A 68 -4.59 1.30 -3.41
CA ILE A 68 -5.43 1.01 -2.25
C ILE A 68 -5.55 2.23 -1.33
N TYR A 69 -6.71 2.40 -0.67
CA TYR A 69 -7.01 3.60 0.12
C TYR A 69 -6.05 3.78 1.30
N GLU A 70 -5.64 2.68 1.92
CA GLU A 70 -4.87 2.63 3.14
C GLU A 70 -3.48 3.27 2.98
N ILE A 71 -2.88 3.23 1.78
CA ILE A 71 -1.60 3.93 1.51
C ILE A 71 -1.79 5.45 1.59
N TYR A 72 -2.87 5.97 0.99
CA TYR A 72 -3.17 7.39 1.04
C TYR A 72 -3.53 7.85 2.46
N GLN A 73 -4.27 7.02 3.20
CA GLN A 73 -4.55 7.27 4.60
C GLN A 73 -3.25 7.34 5.42
N GLU A 74 -2.34 6.39 5.24
CA GLU A 74 -1.05 6.36 5.92
C GLU A 74 -0.19 7.58 5.55
N ALA A 75 -0.14 7.94 4.27
CA ALA A 75 0.56 9.14 3.80
C ALA A 75 -0.01 10.43 4.42
N ASN A 76 -1.33 10.47 4.69
CA ASN A 76 -2.00 11.61 5.31
C ASN A 76 -1.80 11.70 6.83
N LYS A 77 -1.66 10.56 7.55
CA LYS A 77 -1.43 10.55 9.01
C LYS A 77 -0.16 11.29 9.42
N ILE A 78 0.87 11.27 8.57
CA ILE A 78 2.19 11.82 8.91
C ILE A 78 2.26 13.34 8.63
N PHE A 79 1.22 13.96 8.05
CA PHE A 79 1.21 15.42 7.92
C PHE A 79 1.07 16.17 9.25
N SER A 80 0.70 15.48 10.34
CA SER A 80 0.60 16.06 11.68
C SER A 80 1.87 15.97 12.52
N ASP A 81 2.85 15.13 12.15
CA ASP A 81 4.12 14.98 12.86
C ASP A 81 5.28 15.33 11.91
N GLU A 82 6.21 16.20 12.34
CA GLU A 82 7.33 16.76 11.57
C GLU A 82 8.43 15.73 11.18
N GLY A 83 8.04 14.53 10.74
CA GLY A 83 8.94 13.45 10.31
C GLY A 83 9.20 13.43 8.80
N ALA A 84 10.42 13.03 8.42
CA ALA A 84 10.75 12.77 7.01
C ALA A 84 9.95 11.57 6.48
N LYS A 85 9.28 11.75 5.33
CA LYS A 85 8.39 10.75 4.72
C LYS A 85 8.89 10.28 3.36
N ALA A 86 8.55 9.05 2.99
CA ALA A 86 8.70 8.62 1.62
C ALA A 86 7.61 9.25 0.74
N HIS A 87 8.02 9.69 -0.44
CA HIS A 87 7.10 10.01 -1.53
C HIS A 87 6.51 8.71 -2.09
N TYR A 88 5.41 8.82 -2.84
CA TYR A 88 4.84 7.68 -3.54
C TYR A 88 4.46 8.02 -4.98
N LEU A 89 4.58 7.04 -5.88
CA LEU A 89 4.10 7.08 -7.25
C LEU A 89 3.31 5.79 -7.52
N ILE A 90 1.99 5.92 -7.64
CA ILE A 90 1.07 4.79 -7.78
C ILE A 90 0.24 4.97 -9.03
N ARG A 91 0.20 3.95 -9.89
CA ARG A 91 -0.67 3.96 -11.08
C ARG A 91 -2.13 3.84 -10.66
N ALA A 92 -2.97 4.80 -11.03
CA ALA A 92 -4.40 4.75 -10.71
C ALA A 92 -5.12 3.54 -11.36
N LYS A 93 -5.97 2.88 -10.58
CA LYS A 93 -6.89 1.79 -10.96
C LYS A 93 -8.34 2.21 -10.82
N THR A 94 -8.65 3.02 -9.80
CA THR A 94 -10.03 3.43 -9.47
C THR A 94 -10.23 4.92 -9.73
N ASN A 95 -11.34 5.29 -10.36
CA ASN A 95 -11.74 6.68 -10.48
C ASN A 95 -12.20 7.20 -9.11
N ARG A 96 -11.39 8.07 -8.48
CA ARG A 96 -11.68 8.67 -7.18
C ARG A 96 -12.14 10.11 -7.39
N ARG A 97 -13.18 10.51 -6.66
CA ARG A 97 -13.59 11.90 -6.61
C ARG A 97 -12.57 12.70 -5.81
N ILE A 98 -12.15 13.83 -6.35
CA ILE A 98 -11.36 14.82 -5.63
C ILE A 98 -12.31 15.63 -4.74
N CYS A 99 -12.00 15.73 -3.46
CA CYS A 99 -12.68 16.67 -2.57
C CYS A 99 -12.05 18.04 -2.84
N ASN A 100 -12.57 18.72 -3.88
CA ASN A 100 -12.41 20.14 -4.23
C ASN A 100 -12.69 20.30 -5.74
N GLN A 101 -13.95 20.49 -6.08
CA GLN A 101 -14.42 21.11 -7.33
C GLN A 101 -15.62 21.99 -7.01
#